data_AF-A0A2D4KDP1-F1
#
_entry.id   AF-A0A2D4KDP1-F1
#
_cell.length_a   1.000
_cell.length_b   1.000
_cell.length_c   1.000
_cell.angle_alpha   90.00
_cell.angle_beta   90.00
_cell.angle_gamma   90.00
#
_symmetry.space_group_name_H-M   'P 1'
#
loop_
_entity.id
_entity.type
_entity.pdbx_description
1 polymer ?
#
loop_
_entity_poly.entity_id
_entity_poly.type
_entity_poly.pdbx_seq_one_letter_code
_entity_poly.pdbx_strand_id
1 'polypeptide(L)'
;DNDGTLNDAELNFFQRICFNTPLASQALEDVKNVVRKNLSDGVVDNGLTLKGFLFLHTLFIQRGRHETTWTVLRRFGYDDDLELTPEYLFPLLKIPSDCTTELNHHAYLFLQSMFDKHDLDRDCALSPEELKDLFKIFPYMPWGPDVNSTVCTNERGWITYQGFLSQWTLTTYLDVQRCLEYLGYLGYSILTEQESQASAITVTRDKKIDLQKRQTQRNVFRCNLIGLKGCGKSGVLHALLGRNLLRQKHIRPEHKSYYAINTVYVYGQEKYLLLHNVCESDFLCDAEITCDVVCLIYDISNPKSFEYCARIFKQHFMDSRIPCLVIAAKSDLHDVRQEYSTSPADFCKKHKMPPPQAFTCNTMDAPSKDIFVKLTTMAMYPHVTQADLKSSTFWLRASFGATVFAVLGFAMYRALLKQR
;
A
#
# COMPACT_ATOMS: atom_id res chain seq x y z
N ASP A 1 14.32 1.41 19.01
CA ASP A 1 15.04 0.41 18.18
C ASP A 1 14.50 -1.02 18.37
N ASN A 2 13.50 -1.22 19.25
CA ASN A 2 12.86 -2.51 19.53
C ASN A 2 13.80 -3.54 20.19
N ASP A 3 14.82 -3.09 20.90
CA ASP A 3 15.75 -3.98 21.64
C ASP A 3 15.23 -4.43 23.02
N GLY A 4 14.05 -3.94 23.42
CA GLY A 4 13.41 -4.25 24.70
C GLY A 4 13.75 -3.29 25.85
N THR A 5 14.59 -2.30 25.60
CA THR A 5 14.98 -1.25 26.56
C THR A 5 14.78 0.14 25.97
N LEU A 6 14.77 1.17 26.84
CA LEU A 6 14.84 2.57 26.43
C LEU A 6 16.23 3.09 26.75
N ASN A 7 17.04 3.31 25.71
CA ASN A 7 18.36 3.91 25.85
C ASN A 7 18.27 5.43 26.15
N ASP A 8 19.41 6.09 26.38
CA ASP A 8 19.44 7.51 26.75
C ASP A 8 18.83 8.42 25.69
N ALA A 9 19.00 8.10 24.40
CA ALA A 9 18.45 8.90 23.32
C ALA A 9 16.92 8.80 23.30
N GLU A 10 16.39 7.58 23.46
CA GLU A 10 14.94 7.32 23.49
C GLU A 10 14.28 7.88 24.76
N LEU A 11 14.93 7.76 25.91
CA LEU A 11 14.46 8.39 27.15
C LEU A 11 14.44 9.91 27.05
N ASN A 12 15.47 10.52 26.45
CA ASN A 12 15.49 11.96 26.23
C ASN A 12 14.41 12.40 25.23
N PHE A 13 14.19 11.63 24.18
CA PHE A 13 13.09 11.86 23.24
C PHE A 13 11.74 11.82 23.97
N PHE A 14 11.48 10.75 24.73
CA PHE A 14 10.27 10.58 25.54
C PHE A 14 10.06 11.74 26.52
N GLN A 15 11.09 12.13 27.28
CA GLN A 15 11.03 13.26 28.22
C GLN A 15 10.71 14.57 27.52
N ARG A 16 11.35 14.84 26.37
CA ARG A 16 11.10 16.05 25.59
C ARG A 16 9.66 16.13 25.10
N ILE A 17 9.12 15.06 24.54
CA ILE A 17 7.75 15.08 24.00
C ILE A 17 6.68 15.16 25.09
N CYS A 18 6.93 14.61 26.28
CA CYS A 18 5.97 14.60 27.38
C CYS A 18 6.05 15.85 28.27
N PHE A 19 7.26 16.38 28.51
CA PHE A 19 7.50 17.41 29.53
C PHE A 19 8.23 18.66 29.02
N ASN A 20 8.43 18.77 27.70
CA ASN A 20 9.10 19.89 27.02
C ASN A 20 10.55 20.17 27.45
N THR A 21 11.13 19.35 28.33
CA THR A 21 12.48 19.54 28.87
C THR A 21 13.21 18.20 28.90
N PRO A 22 14.39 18.07 28.26
CA PRO A 22 15.21 16.87 28.39
C PRO A 22 15.82 16.80 29.80
N LEU A 23 16.09 15.59 30.28
CA LEU A 23 16.81 15.41 31.54
C LEU A 23 18.31 15.62 31.33
N ALA A 24 18.97 16.29 32.28
CA ALA A 24 20.43 16.30 32.32
C ALA A 24 20.93 14.86 32.49
N SER A 25 22.05 14.50 31.87
CA SER A 25 22.60 13.13 31.90
C SER A 25 22.74 12.58 33.32
N GLN A 26 23.16 13.42 34.27
CA GLN A 26 23.26 13.03 35.68
C GLN A 26 21.89 12.70 36.30
N ALA A 27 20.86 13.50 36.02
CA ALA A 27 19.52 13.26 36.54
C ALA A 27 18.90 11.96 35.98
N LEU A 28 19.20 11.63 34.72
CA LEU A 28 18.77 10.40 34.09
C LEU A 28 19.46 9.18 34.72
N GLU A 29 20.75 9.29 35.03
CA GLU A 29 21.49 8.24 35.76
C GLU A 29 20.99 8.09 37.20
N ASP A 30 20.62 9.19 37.87
CA ASP A 30 20.02 9.15 39.20
C ASP A 30 18.68 8.40 39.20
N VAL A 31 17.84 8.63 38.17
CA VAL A 31 16.59 7.87 37.98
C VAL A 31 16.89 6.38 37.80
N LYS A 32 17.84 6.00 36.94
CA LYS A 32 18.23 4.59 36.78
C LYS A 32 18.77 3.99 38.06
N ASN A 33 19.55 4.73 38.83
CA ASN A 33 20.05 4.28 40.14
C ASN A 33 18.93 4.01 41.14
N VAL A 34 17.86 4.79 41.13
CA VAL A 34 16.66 4.51 41.93
C VAL A 34 16.02 3.19 41.48
N VAL A 35 15.91 2.95 40.17
CA VAL A 35 15.39 1.67 39.65
C VAL A 35 16.27 0.49 40.07
N ARG A 36 17.58 0.55 39.82
CA ARG A 36 18.54 -0.52 40.17
C ARG A 36 18.50 -0.90 41.65
N LYS A 37 18.29 0.08 42.54
CA LYS A 37 18.19 -0.16 43.99
C LYS A 37 16.94 -0.94 44.40
N ASN A 38 15.86 -0.87 43.63
CA ASN A 38 14.57 -1.47 43.98
C ASN A 38 14.20 -2.67 43.09
N LEU A 39 14.77 -2.75 41.89
CA LEU A 39 14.43 -3.75 40.89
C LEU A 39 15.68 -4.16 40.10
N SER A 40 16.12 -5.40 40.30
CA SER A 40 17.37 -5.92 39.71
C SER A 40 17.34 -6.04 38.18
N ASP A 41 16.16 -6.27 37.60
CA ASP A 41 15.92 -6.36 36.15
C ASP A 41 15.24 -5.11 35.57
N GLY A 42 15.25 -3.99 36.31
CA GLY A 42 14.66 -2.73 35.88
C GLY A 42 15.54 -1.91 34.93
N VAL A 43 16.84 -2.19 34.87
CA VAL A 43 17.81 -1.54 33.98
C VAL A 43 18.75 -2.61 33.43
N VAL A 44 18.89 -2.70 32.10
CA VAL A 44 19.75 -3.66 31.38
C VAL A 44 20.56 -2.89 30.34
N ASP A 45 21.86 -3.15 30.23
CA ASP A 45 22.77 -2.48 29.28
C ASP A 45 22.68 -0.95 29.27
N ASN A 46 22.49 -0.37 30.46
CA ASN A 46 22.25 1.05 30.69
C ASN A 46 20.94 1.60 30.08
N GLY A 47 20.07 0.76 29.54
CA GLY A 47 18.70 1.10 29.13
C GLY A 47 17.65 0.77 30.19
N LEU A 48 16.57 1.55 30.23
CA LEU A 48 15.43 1.30 31.13
C LEU A 48 14.55 0.19 30.54
N THR A 49 14.31 -0.89 31.29
CA THR A 49 13.43 -1.98 30.82
C THR A 49 11.96 -1.62 31.00
N LEU A 50 11.04 -2.36 30.36
CA LEU A 50 9.60 -2.21 30.60
C LEU A 50 9.24 -2.33 32.10
N LYS A 51 9.87 -3.28 32.82
CA LYS A 51 9.63 -3.44 34.27
C LYS A 51 10.11 -2.22 35.05
N GLY A 52 11.28 -1.67 34.69
CA GLY A 52 11.79 -0.42 35.25
C GLY A 52 10.87 0.76 34.97
N PHE A 53 10.34 0.87 33.76
CA PHE A 53 9.40 1.91 33.35
C PHE A 53 8.10 1.86 34.17
N LEU A 54 7.49 0.68 34.31
CA LEU A 54 6.29 0.47 35.14
C LEU A 54 6.56 0.75 36.63
N PHE A 55 7.75 0.37 37.13
CA PHE A 55 8.17 0.69 38.49
C PHE A 55 8.24 2.21 38.72
N LEU A 56 8.78 3.00 37.78
CA LEU A 56 8.83 4.45 37.89
C LEU A 56 7.43 5.07 37.97
N HIS A 57 6.50 4.63 37.12
CA HIS A 57 5.11 5.09 37.18
C HIS A 57 4.42 4.72 38.50
N THR A 58 4.68 3.52 39.02
CA THR A 58 4.21 3.10 40.35
C THR A 58 4.73 4.02 41.45
N LEU A 59 6.04 4.34 41.40
CA LEU A 59 6.69 5.23 42.37
C LEU A 59 6.12 6.66 42.31
N PHE A 60 5.83 7.19 41.12
CA PHE A 60 5.20 8.51 40.99
C PHE A 60 3.80 8.55 41.62
N ILE A 61 2.98 7.53 41.38
CA ILE A 61 1.62 7.43 41.94
C ILE A 61 1.68 7.34 43.47
N GLN A 62 2.51 6.45 44.02
CA GLN A 62 2.67 6.29 45.47
C GLN A 62 3.15 7.55 46.18
N ARG A 63 3.92 8.40 45.49
CA ARG A 63 4.39 9.70 46.02
C ARG A 63 3.41 10.85 45.80
N GLY A 64 2.18 10.56 45.38
CA GLY A 64 1.15 11.57 45.11
C GLY A 64 1.38 12.40 43.85
N ARG A 65 2.31 11.99 42.96
CA ARG A 65 2.66 12.67 41.70
C ARG A 65 2.00 11.99 40.49
N HIS A 66 0.74 11.59 40.63
CA HIS A 66 0.01 10.85 39.59
C HIS A 66 -0.19 11.67 38.30
N GLU A 67 -0.23 13.00 38.37
CA GLU A 67 -0.27 13.87 37.19
C GLU A 67 0.90 13.67 36.22
N THR A 68 2.06 13.21 36.70
CA THR A 68 3.19 12.86 35.82
C THR A 68 2.83 11.67 34.92
N THR A 69 2.12 10.67 35.45
CA THR A 69 1.63 9.53 34.67
C THR A 69 0.53 9.97 33.70
N TRP A 70 -0.42 10.78 34.17
CA TRP A 70 -1.49 11.30 33.30
C TRP A 70 -0.98 12.18 32.16
N THR A 71 0.06 12.99 32.39
CA THR A 71 0.71 13.78 31.34
C THR A 71 1.24 12.88 30.22
N VAL A 72 1.86 11.75 30.58
CA VAL A 72 2.36 10.76 29.61
C VAL A 72 1.20 10.11 28.86
N LEU A 73 0.17 9.62 29.56
CA LEU A 73 -1.00 8.98 28.94
C LEU A 73 -1.67 9.91 27.93
N ARG A 74 -1.98 11.15 28.33
CA ARG A 74 -2.60 12.16 27.46
C ARG A 74 -1.71 12.54 26.27
N ARG A 75 -0.38 12.60 26.47
CA ARG A 75 0.57 12.87 25.37
C ARG A 75 0.55 11.78 24.29
N PHE A 76 0.23 10.55 24.69
CA PHE A 76 0.11 9.38 23.82
C PHE A 76 -1.33 9.12 23.34
N GLY A 77 -2.24 10.07 23.56
CA GLY A 77 -3.60 10.03 23.02
C GLY A 77 -4.62 9.31 23.88
N TYR A 78 -4.29 8.94 25.12
CA TYR A 78 -5.23 8.32 26.04
C TYR A 78 -6.08 9.35 26.78
N ASP A 79 -7.35 9.02 27.01
CA ASP A 79 -8.28 9.77 27.86
C ASP A 79 -8.30 9.26 29.32
N ASP A 80 -9.23 9.80 30.11
CA ASP A 80 -9.37 9.49 31.53
C ASP A 80 -9.91 8.06 31.79
N ASP A 81 -10.45 7.38 30.76
CA ASP A 81 -10.90 5.99 30.80
C ASP A 81 -9.82 5.01 30.29
N LEU A 82 -8.62 5.52 29.96
CA LEU A 82 -7.51 4.78 29.37
C LEU A 82 -7.83 4.19 27.99
N GLU A 83 -8.69 4.87 27.24
CA GLU A 83 -8.98 4.58 25.83
C GLU A 83 -8.28 5.60 24.93
N LEU A 84 -7.88 5.16 23.73
CA LEU A 84 -7.31 6.08 22.74
C LEU A 84 -8.43 6.96 22.16
N THR A 85 -8.23 8.27 22.18
CA THR A 85 -9.28 9.21 21.80
C THR A 85 -9.67 9.09 20.32
N PRO A 86 -10.94 9.33 19.98
CA PRO A 86 -11.38 9.37 18.58
C PRO A 86 -10.61 10.40 17.76
N GLU A 87 -10.23 11.54 18.34
CA GLU A 87 -9.46 12.59 17.66
C GLU A 87 -8.05 12.13 17.30
N TYR A 88 -7.44 11.25 18.12
CA TYR A 88 -6.13 10.69 17.88
C TYR A 88 -6.14 9.60 16.79
N LEU A 89 -7.14 8.70 16.83
CA LEU A 89 -7.26 7.57 15.90
C LEU A 89 -7.92 7.93 14.57
N PHE A 90 -8.92 8.81 14.58
CA PHE A 90 -9.76 9.14 13.42
C PHE A 90 -9.71 10.64 13.10
N PRO A 91 -8.52 11.21 12.81
CA PRO A 91 -8.41 12.61 12.48
C PRO A 91 -9.19 12.94 11.20
N LEU A 92 -9.78 14.13 11.16
CA LEU A 92 -10.60 14.55 10.03
C LEU A 92 -9.75 14.72 8.75
N LEU A 93 -10.00 13.87 7.76
CA LEU A 93 -9.44 14.00 6.41
C LEU A 93 -10.56 14.03 5.37
N LYS A 94 -10.79 15.20 4.76
CA LYS A 94 -11.79 15.36 3.70
C LYS A 94 -11.19 14.97 2.36
N ILE A 95 -11.78 13.98 1.69
CA ILE A 95 -11.38 13.54 0.35
C ILE A 95 -12.41 14.09 -0.65
N PRO A 96 -12.02 14.99 -1.58
CA PRO A 96 -12.91 15.42 -2.63
C PRO A 96 -13.29 14.26 -3.57
N SER A 97 -14.40 14.40 -4.29
CA SER A 97 -14.79 13.43 -5.31
C SER A 97 -13.72 13.31 -6.41
N ASP A 98 -13.58 12.11 -6.98
CA ASP A 98 -12.62 11.78 -8.03
C ASP A 98 -11.13 11.93 -7.64
N CYS A 99 -10.82 12.18 -6.36
CA CYS A 99 -9.47 12.14 -5.79
C CYS A 99 -9.16 10.76 -5.19
N THR A 100 -7.87 10.43 -5.09
CA THR A 100 -7.36 9.24 -4.39
C THR A 100 -6.40 9.63 -3.27
N THR A 101 -6.19 8.72 -2.33
CA THR A 101 -5.28 8.88 -1.19
C THR A 101 -4.02 8.03 -1.37
N GLU A 102 -2.86 8.63 -1.13
CA GLU A 102 -1.56 7.96 -1.19
C GLU A 102 -0.73 8.29 0.06
N LEU A 103 0.20 7.41 0.45
CA LEU A 103 1.20 7.74 1.47
C LEU A 103 2.22 8.72 0.90
N ASN A 104 2.60 9.74 1.67
CA ASN A 104 3.71 10.61 1.29
C ASN A 104 5.07 9.95 1.57
N HIS A 105 6.16 10.57 1.09
CA HIS A 105 7.50 10.02 1.23
C HIS A 105 7.93 9.78 2.69
N HIS A 106 7.60 10.69 3.61
CA HIS A 106 7.95 10.54 5.03
C HIS A 106 7.17 9.42 5.70
N ALA A 107 5.92 9.20 5.31
CA ALA A 107 5.13 8.07 5.77
C ALA A 107 5.73 6.74 5.31
N TYR A 108 6.22 6.65 4.06
CA TYR A 108 6.97 5.47 3.63
C TYR A 108 8.23 5.27 4.48
N LEU A 109 9.05 6.30 4.71
CA LEU A 109 10.25 6.16 5.56
C LEU A 109 9.92 5.69 6.98
N PHE A 110 8.82 6.18 7.56
CA PHE A 110 8.33 5.70 8.85
C PHE A 110 7.99 4.20 8.81
N LEU A 111 7.22 3.76 7.82
CA LEU A 111 6.84 2.36 7.66
C LEU A 111 8.04 1.45 7.38
N GLN A 112 9.03 1.93 6.62
CA GLN A 112 10.29 1.21 6.41
C GLN A 112 11.02 1.01 7.74
N SER A 113 11.15 2.06 8.54
CA SER A 113 11.72 1.96 9.88
C SER A 113 10.93 1.01 10.79
N MET A 114 9.60 0.97 10.68
CA MET A 114 8.79 0.01 11.43
C MET A 114 9.06 -1.42 10.98
N PHE A 115 9.17 -1.68 9.67
CA PHE A 115 9.55 -3.00 9.17
C PHE A 115 10.90 -3.43 9.73
N ASP A 116 11.94 -2.60 9.57
CA ASP A 116 13.31 -2.92 9.96
C ASP A 116 13.47 -3.19 11.48
N LYS A 117 12.62 -2.58 12.31
CA LYS A 117 12.58 -2.82 13.77
C LYS A 117 12.05 -4.21 14.14
N HIS A 118 11.27 -4.84 13.28
CA HIS A 118 10.64 -6.12 13.53
C HIS A 118 11.20 -7.26 12.65
N ASP A 119 11.92 -6.96 11.57
CA ASP A 119 12.74 -7.92 10.82
C ASP A 119 14.04 -8.22 11.59
N LEU A 120 13.93 -9.07 12.61
CA LEU A 120 15.02 -9.36 13.55
C LEU A 120 16.07 -10.28 12.93
N ASP A 121 15.65 -11.19 12.06
CA ASP A 121 16.54 -12.12 11.37
C ASP A 121 17.14 -11.55 10.07
N ARG A 122 16.67 -10.36 9.64
CA ARG A 122 17.15 -9.59 8.49
C ARG A 122 16.99 -10.34 7.18
N ASP A 123 15.93 -11.14 7.06
CA ASP A 123 15.60 -11.89 5.84
C ASP A 123 14.78 -11.07 4.82
N CYS A 124 14.51 -9.80 5.12
CA CYS A 124 13.67 -8.90 4.33
C CYS A 124 12.22 -9.41 4.18
N ALA A 125 11.74 -10.19 5.14
CA ALA A 125 10.36 -10.60 5.31
C ALA A 125 9.95 -10.59 6.79
N LEU A 126 8.65 -10.53 7.05
CA LEU A 126 8.11 -10.67 8.41
C LEU A 126 7.55 -12.07 8.58
N SER A 127 8.21 -12.86 9.41
CA SER A 127 7.69 -14.13 9.89
C SER A 127 6.40 -13.94 10.71
N PRO A 128 5.62 -15.00 10.97
CA PRO A 128 4.41 -14.90 11.78
C PRO A 128 4.66 -14.35 13.20
N GLU A 129 5.80 -14.65 13.81
CA GLU A 129 6.13 -14.17 15.15
C GLU A 129 6.55 -12.69 15.13
N GLU A 130 7.31 -12.24 14.14
CA GLU A 130 7.67 -10.83 13.96
C GLU A 130 6.46 -9.96 13.63
N LEU A 131 5.54 -10.48 12.82
CA LEU A 131 4.28 -9.82 12.51
C LEU A 131 3.37 -9.71 13.75
N LYS A 132 3.38 -10.75 14.61
CA LYS A 132 2.69 -10.72 15.90
C LYS A 132 3.34 -9.73 16.88
N ASP A 133 4.66 -9.60 16.86
CA ASP A 133 5.39 -8.60 17.64
C ASP A 133 5.06 -7.17 17.18
N LEU A 134 5.10 -6.91 15.87
CA LEU A 134 4.69 -5.63 15.28
C LEU A 134 3.26 -5.24 15.69
N PHE A 135 2.34 -6.20 15.68
CA PHE A 135 0.94 -5.95 16.02
C PHE A 135 0.61 -6.09 17.50
N LYS A 136 1.61 -6.25 18.38
CA LYS A 136 1.41 -6.28 19.83
C LYS A 136 0.87 -4.97 20.39
N ILE A 137 1.12 -3.86 19.71
CA ILE A 137 0.60 -2.52 20.04
C ILE A 137 -0.79 -2.24 19.45
N PHE A 138 -1.35 -3.19 18.70
CA PHE A 138 -2.72 -3.08 18.17
C PHE A 138 -3.69 -3.77 19.14
N PRO A 139 -4.92 -3.25 19.28
CA PRO A 139 -5.95 -3.89 20.11
C PRO A 139 -6.52 -5.18 19.48
N TYR A 140 -6.22 -5.45 18.22
CA TYR A 140 -6.63 -6.64 17.47
C TYR A 140 -5.62 -6.94 16.36
N MET A 141 -5.68 -8.15 15.76
CA MET A 141 -4.87 -8.49 14.59
C MET A 141 -5.39 -7.75 13.36
N PRO A 142 -4.68 -6.75 12.79
CA PRO A 142 -5.22 -5.90 11.74
C PRO A 142 -5.26 -6.60 10.37
N TRP A 143 -4.39 -7.59 10.16
CA TRP A 143 -4.24 -8.28 8.88
C TRP A 143 -4.74 -9.71 8.95
N GLY A 144 -5.71 -10.03 8.08
CA GLY A 144 -6.16 -11.38 7.85
C GLY A 144 -5.14 -12.21 7.06
N PRO A 145 -5.31 -13.53 7.00
CA PRO A 145 -4.40 -14.42 6.28
C PRO A 145 -4.47 -14.27 4.76
N ASP A 146 -5.49 -13.58 4.25
CA ASP A 146 -5.64 -13.20 2.84
C ASP A 146 -4.64 -12.12 2.41
N VAL A 147 -4.05 -11.37 3.34
CA VAL A 147 -2.99 -10.39 3.04
C VAL A 147 -1.78 -11.08 2.40
N ASN A 148 -1.40 -12.28 2.87
CA ASN A 148 -0.35 -13.09 2.25
C ASN A 148 -0.69 -13.50 0.81
N SER A 149 -1.94 -13.37 0.36
CA SER A 149 -2.37 -13.59 -1.02
C SER A 149 -2.58 -12.32 -1.84
N THR A 150 -2.46 -11.16 -1.20
CA THR A 150 -2.70 -9.84 -1.77
C THR A 150 -1.39 -9.13 -2.16
N VAL A 151 -0.31 -9.41 -1.45
CA VAL A 151 0.99 -8.73 -1.62
C VAL A 151 2.15 -9.71 -1.84
N CYS A 152 3.33 -9.19 -2.16
CA CYS A 152 4.54 -9.99 -2.37
C CYS A 152 4.98 -10.72 -1.10
N THR A 153 5.21 -12.04 -1.24
CA THR A 153 5.69 -12.91 -0.17
C THR A 153 6.93 -13.67 -0.60
N ASN A 154 7.79 -14.06 0.35
CA ASN A 154 8.95 -14.90 0.10
C ASN A 154 8.54 -16.35 -0.21
N GLU A 155 9.52 -17.26 -0.28
CA GLU A 155 9.31 -18.68 -0.56
C GLU A 155 8.41 -19.39 0.46
N ARG A 156 8.48 -18.98 1.73
CA ARG A 156 7.70 -19.50 2.86
C ARG A 156 6.31 -18.89 2.98
N GLY A 157 5.98 -17.91 2.14
CA GLY A 157 4.70 -17.19 2.20
C GLY A 157 4.69 -16.03 3.21
N TRP A 158 5.84 -15.65 3.75
CA TRP A 158 5.98 -14.51 4.67
C TRP A 158 5.98 -13.19 3.89
N ILE A 159 5.42 -12.13 4.48
CA ILE A 159 5.27 -10.83 3.81
C ILE A 159 6.64 -10.20 3.66
N THR A 160 7.08 -9.96 2.43
CA THR A 160 8.37 -9.29 2.16
C THR A 160 8.32 -7.80 2.52
N TYR A 161 9.47 -7.15 2.64
CA TYR A 161 9.58 -5.69 2.76
C TYR A 161 8.72 -4.93 1.74
N GLN A 162 8.85 -5.30 0.45
CA GLN A 162 8.03 -4.68 -0.60
C GLN A 162 6.54 -5.01 -0.43
N GLY A 163 6.22 -6.24 -0.03
CA GLY A 163 4.85 -6.65 0.27
C GLY A 163 4.22 -5.87 1.42
N PHE A 164 5.01 -5.57 2.46
CA PHE A 164 4.59 -4.76 3.60
C PHE A 164 4.20 -3.35 3.15
N LEU A 165 5.07 -2.66 2.40
CA LEU A 165 4.77 -1.34 1.85
C LEU A 165 3.57 -1.36 0.88
N SER A 166 3.46 -2.42 0.07
CA SER A 166 2.31 -2.64 -0.80
C SER A 166 0.99 -2.78 -0.01
N GLN A 167 0.99 -3.47 1.13
CA GLN A 167 -0.21 -3.64 1.94
C GLN A 167 -0.68 -2.32 2.57
N TRP A 168 0.27 -1.52 3.05
CA TRP A 168 -0.03 -0.16 3.52
C TRP A 168 -0.57 0.72 2.40
N THR A 169 0.08 0.70 1.23
CA THR A 169 -0.38 1.44 0.03
C THR A 169 -1.81 1.06 -0.37
N LEU A 170 -2.13 -0.23 -0.36
CA LEU A 170 -3.46 -0.74 -0.65
C LEU A 170 -4.48 -0.24 0.36
N THR A 171 -4.15 -0.33 1.65
CA THR A 171 -5.03 0.11 2.74
C THR A 171 -5.29 1.61 2.64
N THR A 172 -4.24 2.42 2.41
CA THR A 172 -4.39 3.87 2.22
C THR A 172 -5.28 4.22 1.02
N TYR A 173 -5.20 3.46 -0.08
CA TYR A 173 -5.98 3.72 -1.28
C TYR A 173 -7.46 3.33 -1.14
N LEU A 174 -7.75 2.20 -0.48
CA LEU A 174 -9.11 1.66 -0.38
C LEU A 174 -9.87 2.15 0.86
N ASP A 175 -9.19 2.30 1.99
CA ASP A 175 -9.77 2.64 3.29
C ASP A 175 -8.78 3.50 4.09
N VAL A 176 -8.71 4.79 3.73
CA VAL A 176 -7.76 5.72 4.36
C VAL A 176 -8.03 5.87 5.86
N GLN A 177 -9.28 5.75 6.32
CA GLN A 177 -9.60 5.88 7.74
C GLN A 177 -8.98 4.74 8.55
N ARG A 178 -9.07 3.51 8.06
CA ARG A 178 -8.35 2.38 8.65
C ARG A 178 -6.84 2.58 8.64
N CYS A 179 -6.28 3.13 7.56
CA CYS A 179 -4.87 3.46 7.51
C CYS A 179 -4.46 4.47 8.60
N LEU A 180 -5.27 5.52 8.82
CA LEU A 180 -5.03 6.53 9.85
C LEU A 180 -5.11 5.92 11.25
N GLU A 181 -6.11 5.09 11.51
CA GLU A 181 -6.24 4.33 12.76
C GLU A 181 -4.98 3.49 13.03
N TYR A 182 -4.50 2.74 12.04
CA TYR A 182 -3.30 1.90 12.18
C TYR A 182 -2.03 2.71 12.40
N LEU A 183 -1.89 3.86 11.73
CA LEU A 183 -0.80 4.79 12.01
C LEU A 183 -0.87 5.35 13.44
N GLY A 184 -2.08 5.54 13.97
CA GLY A 184 -2.33 5.88 15.36
C GLY A 184 -1.80 4.82 16.33
N TYR A 185 -2.12 3.54 16.11
CA TYR A 185 -1.58 2.44 16.92
C TYR A 185 -0.05 2.33 16.85
N LEU A 186 0.54 2.61 15.68
CA LEU A 186 2.00 2.68 15.52
C LEU A 186 2.65 3.92 16.16
N GLY A 187 1.85 4.87 16.68
CA GLY A 187 2.38 6.10 17.26
C GLY A 187 2.94 7.09 16.24
N TYR A 188 2.49 7.05 14.97
CA TYR A 188 3.07 7.84 13.88
C TYR A 188 3.15 9.33 14.21
N SER A 189 2.04 9.98 14.59
CA SER A 189 2.02 11.42 14.88
C SER A 189 2.95 11.80 16.03
N ILE A 190 3.10 10.92 17.02
CA ILE A 190 3.95 11.14 18.20
C ILE A 190 5.42 11.01 17.82
N LEU A 191 5.79 9.90 17.16
CA LEU A 191 7.16 9.59 16.79
C LEU A 191 7.71 10.51 15.70
N THR A 192 6.84 11.04 14.83
CA THR A 192 7.19 11.99 13.77
C THR A 192 6.90 13.45 14.12
N GLU A 193 6.45 13.71 15.35
CA GLU A 193 6.13 15.05 15.89
C GLU A 193 5.19 15.85 14.96
N GLN A 194 4.16 15.18 14.44
CA GLN A 194 3.11 15.76 13.58
C GLN A 194 1.83 16.04 14.37
N GLU A 195 0.98 16.92 13.83
CA GLU A 195 -0.32 17.25 14.43
C GLU A 195 -1.27 16.03 14.49
N SER A 196 -1.30 15.22 13.43
CA SER A 196 -2.15 14.02 13.37
C SER A 196 -1.62 12.98 12.40
N GLN A 197 -2.28 11.81 12.37
CA GLN A 197 -1.99 10.75 11.40
C GLN A 197 -2.24 11.20 9.96
N ALA A 198 -3.13 12.19 9.75
CA ALA A 198 -3.47 12.70 8.43
C ALA A 198 -2.28 13.35 7.70
N SER A 199 -1.26 13.81 8.45
CA SER A 199 -0.01 14.32 7.89
C SER A 199 0.78 13.27 7.11
N ALA A 200 0.44 11.98 7.20
CA ALA A 200 1.03 10.92 6.39
C ALA A 200 0.45 10.85 4.96
N ILE A 201 -0.73 11.45 4.72
CA ILE A 201 -1.53 11.21 3.52
C ILE A 201 -1.39 12.37 2.53
N THR A 202 -1.13 12.01 1.28
CA THR A 202 -1.27 12.91 0.12
C THR A 202 -2.64 12.66 -0.52
N VAL A 203 -3.50 13.67 -0.52
CA VAL A 203 -4.73 13.65 -1.33
C VAL A 203 -4.38 14.12 -2.74
N THR A 204 -4.56 13.25 -3.72
CA THR A 204 -4.28 13.57 -5.12
C THR A 204 -5.32 14.54 -5.66
N ARG A 205 -5.03 15.18 -6.80
CA ARG A 205 -5.99 16.08 -7.45
C ARG A 205 -7.09 15.30 -8.18
N ASP A 206 -8.16 16.02 -8.50
CA ASP A 206 -9.30 15.51 -9.28
C ASP A 206 -8.83 14.89 -10.61
N LYS A 207 -9.29 13.66 -10.87
CA LYS A 207 -9.02 12.91 -12.10
C LYS A 207 -9.42 13.65 -13.37
N LYS A 208 -10.45 14.50 -13.34
CA LYS A 208 -10.85 15.34 -14.47
C LYS A 208 -9.73 16.31 -14.88
N ILE A 209 -8.99 16.84 -13.91
CA ILE A 209 -7.84 17.72 -14.16
C ILE A 209 -6.69 16.91 -14.80
N ASP A 210 -6.44 15.69 -14.34
CA ASP A 210 -5.44 14.80 -14.96
C ASP A 210 -5.76 14.51 -16.42
N LEU A 211 -7.02 14.20 -16.74
CA LEU A 211 -7.47 13.94 -18.11
C LEU A 211 -7.39 15.20 -18.99
N GLN A 212 -7.77 16.36 -18.48
CA GLN A 212 -7.67 17.64 -19.20
C GLN A 212 -6.20 18.01 -19.49
N LYS A 213 -5.32 17.88 -18.49
CA LYS A 213 -3.89 18.18 -18.61
C LYS A 213 -3.10 17.07 -19.30
N ARG A 214 -3.71 15.91 -19.56
CA ARG A 214 -3.07 14.74 -20.17
C ARG A 214 -1.82 14.29 -19.40
N GLN A 215 -1.82 14.47 -18.08
CA GLN A 215 -0.71 14.16 -17.21
C GLN A 215 -1.25 13.90 -15.81
N THR A 216 -0.70 12.90 -15.12
CA THR A 216 -1.00 12.62 -13.72
C THR A 216 0.27 12.59 -12.89
N GLN A 217 0.14 12.90 -11.59
CA GLN A 217 1.20 12.76 -10.59
C GLN A 217 0.94 11.59 -9.63
N ARG A 218 -0.13 10.82 -9.87
CA ARG A 218 -0.47 9.63 -9.07
C ARG A 218 0.62 8.58 -9.18
N ASN A 219 0.81 7.85 -8.09
CA ASN A 219 1.68 6.68 -8.03
C ASN A 219 0.90 5.38 -7.94
N VAL A 220 -0.37 5.42 -7.56
CA VAL A 220 -1.23 4.23 -7.43
C VAL A 220 -2.34 4.27 -8.47
N PHE A 221 -2.46 3.20 -9.26
CA PHE A 221 -3.51 3.05 -10.28
C PHE A 221 -4.34 1.81 -10.04
N ARG A 222 -5.67 1.96 -10.01
CA ARG A 222 -6.61 0.85 -9.87
C ARG A 222 -6.99 0.28 -11.23
N CYS A 223 -6.88 -1.04 -11.37
CA CYS A 223 -7.37 -1.81 -12.49
C CYS A 223 -8.44 -2.81 -12.06
N ASN A 224 -9.60 -2.76 -12.70
CA ASN A 224 -10.67 -3.72 -12.44
C ASN A 224 -10.57 -4.88 -13.44
N LEU A 225 -10.46 -6.10 -12.92
CA LEU A 225 -10.44 -7.35 -13.67
C LEU A 225 -11.87 -7.86 -13.81
N ILE A 226 -12.38 -7.92 -15.04
CA ILE A 226 -13.77 -8.28 -15.31
C ILE A 226 -13.82 -9.41 -16.34
N GLY A 227 -14.68 -10.39 -16.13
CA GLY A 227 -14.80 -11.58 -16.98
C GLY A 227 -15.72 -12.63 -16.35
N LEU A 228 -16.07 -13.68 -17.10
CA LEU A 228 -16.87 -14.78 -16.55
C LEU A 228 -16.19 -15.50 -15.39
N LYS A 229 -16.97 -16.17 -14.54
CA LYS A 229 -16.46 -17.11 -13.54
C LYS A 229 -15.62 -18.19 -14.23
N GLY A 230 -14.46 -18.48 -13.64
CA GLY A 230 -13.53 -19.46 -14.18
C GLY A 230 -12.67 -18.99 -15.37
N CYS A 231 -12.80 -17.74 -15.84
CA CYS A 231 -12.02 -17.27 -16.99
C CYS A 231 -10.52 -17.03 -16.70
N GLY A 232 -10.11 -17.06 -15.43
CA GLY A 232 -8.70 -16.90 -15.03
C GLY A 232 -8.37 -15.60 -14.29
N LYS A 233 -9.36 -14.80 -13.87
CA LYS A 233 -9.14 -13.53 -13.13
C LYS A 233 -8.22 -13.66 -11.92
N SER A 234 -8.46 -14.64 -11.05
CA SER A 234 -7.61 -14.91 -9.88
C SER A 234 -6.18 -15.30 -10.27
N GLY A 235 -5.99 -15.95 -11.42
CA GLY A 235 -4.66 -16.25 -11.93
C GLY A 235 -3.90 -14.99 -12.32
N VAL A 236 -4.58 -14.03 -12.95
CA VAL A 236 -4.01 -12.71 -13.28
C VAL A 236 -3.63 -11.93 -12.02
N LEU A 237 -4.46 -11.95 -10.95
CA LEU A 237 -4.10 -11.35 -9.66
C LEU A 237 -2.78 -11.91 -9.12
N HIS A 238 -2.68 -13.23 -9.00
CA HIS A 238 -1.51 -13.88 -8.42
C HIS A 238 -0.27 -13.79 -9.31
N ALA A 239 -0.46 -13.68 -10.63
CA ALA A 239 0.64 -13.46 -11.55
C ALA A 239 1.32 -12.09 -11.35
N LEU A 240 0.59 -11.05 -10.92
CA LEU A 240 1.20 -9.77 -10.53
C LEU A 240 2.18 -9.93 -9.36
N LEU A 241 1.89 -10.89 -8.47
CA LEU A 241 2.72 -11.28 -7.33
C LEU A 241 3.80 -12.29 -7.69
N GLY A 242 3.99 -12.60 -8.98
CA GLY A 242 5.00 -13.54 -9.46
C GLY A 242 4.69 -15.01 -9.21
N ARG A 243 3.43 -15.37 -8.95
CA ARG A 243 3.03 -16.76 -8.65
C ARG A 243 2.49 -17.45 -9.90
N ASN A 244 3.16 -18.51 -10.33
CA ASN A 244 2.68 -19.39 -11.40
C ASN A 244 1.48 -20.26 -10.94
N LEU A 245 0.86 -20.97 -11.89
CA LEU A 245 -0.33 -21.78 -11.65
C LEU A 245 -0.10 -22.89 -10.60
N LEU A 246 1.09 -23.49 -10.56
CA LEU A 246 1.42 -24.51 -9.56
C LEU A 246 1.40 -23.93 -8.14
N ARG A 247 1.99 -22.76 -7.95
CA ARG A 247 2.01 -22.08 -6.65
C ARG A 247 0.61 -21.62 -6.24
N GLN A 248 -0.20 -21.17 -7.20
CA GLN A 248 -1.60 -20.78 -6.98
C GLN A 248 -2.49 -21.93 -6.49
N LYS A 249 -2.25 -23.17 -6.94
CA LYS A 249 -3.03 -24.36 -6.50
C LYS A 249 -2.87 -24.67 -5.01
N HIS A 250 -1.80 -24.20 -4.37
CA HIS A 250 -1.55 -24.40 -2.94
C HIS A 250 -2.21 -23.33 -2.05
N ILE A 251 -2.88 -22.33 -2.65
CA ILE A 251 -3.56 -21.28 -1.90
C ILE A 251 -4.87 -21.82 -1.33
N ARG A 252 -5.00 -21.76 -0.01
CA ARG A 252 -6.19 -22.22 0.69
C ARG A 252 -7.39 -21.30 0.42
N PRO A 253 -8.62 -21.84 0.36
CA PRO A 253 -9.82 -21.04 0.12
C PRO A 253 -9.98 -19.84 1.04
N GLU A 254 -9.69 -20.01 2.33
CA GLU A 254 -9.77 -18.99 3.38
C GLU A 254 -8.71 -17.89 3.24
N HIS A 255 -7.65 -18.12 2.45
CA HIS A 255 -6.59 -17.14 2.17
C HIS A 255 -6.79 -16.48 0.80
N LYS A 256 -7.92 -16.67 0.12
CA LYS A 256 -8.16 -16.05 -1.19
C LYS A 256 -8.46 -14.57 -1.03
N SER A 257 -7.72 -13.76 -1.79
CA SER A 257 -7.97 -12.32 -1.90
C SER A 257 -8.62 -11.98 -3.24
N TYR A 258 -9.43 -10.92 -3.24
CA TYR A 258 -9.96 -10.29 -4.45
C TYR A 258 -9.09 -9.12 -4.92
N TYR A 259 -8.00 -8.84 -4.20
CA TYR A 259 -7.07 -7.78 -4.52
C TYR A 259 -5.66 -8.35 -4.74
N ALA A 260 -4.88 -7.66 -5.56
CA ALA A 260 -3.44 -7.83 -5.63
C ALA A 260 -2.79 -6.48 -5.91
N ILE A 261 -1.68 -6.19 -5.25
CA ILE A 261 -0.95 -4.94 -5.47
C ILE A 261 0.55 -5.21 -5.56
N ASN A 262 1.22 -4.56 -6.50
CA ASN A 262 2.68 -4.62 -6.63
C ASN A 262 3.20 -3.41 -7.40
N THR A 263 4.52 -3.21 -7.37
CA THR A 263 5.19 -2.21 -8.19
C THR A 263 5.37 -2.70 -9.62
N VAL A 264 5.24 -1.77 -10.56
CA VAL A 264 5.39 -1.94 -12.01
C VAL A 264 6.18 -0.75 -12.54
N TYR A 265 7.21 -1.03 -13.34
CA TYR A 265 8.03 -0.01 -13.97
C TYR A 265 7.46 0.35 -15.34
N VAL A 266 7.14 1.63 -15.54
CA VAL A 266 6.70 2.19 -16.82
C VAL A 266 7.69 3.28 -17.21
N TYR A 267 8.48 3.03 -18.25
CA TYR A 267 9.45 4.00 -18.79
C TYR A 267 10.40 4.58 -17.73
N GLY A 268 10.90 3.71 -16.84
CA GLY A 268 11.79 4.08 -15.74
C GLY A 268 11.11 4.69 -14.52
N GLN A 269 9.78 4.90 -14.55
CA GLN A 269 9.01 5.34 -13.39
C GLN A 269 8.41 4.13 -12.67
N GLU A 270 8.69 4.01 -11.39
CA GLU A 270 8.05 3.02 -10.52
C GLU A 270 6.64 3.50 -10.13
N LYS A 271 5.65 2.63 -10.31
CA LYS A 271 4.24 2.89 -9.98
C LYS A 271 3.62 1.65 -9.32
N TYR A 272 2.61 1.84 -8.48
CA TYR A 272 1.78 0.76 -7.95
C TYR A 272 0.61 0.46 -8.88
N LEU A 273 0.46 -0.81 -9.22
CA LEU A 273 -0.72 -1.34 -9.87
C LEU A 273 -1.56 -2.09 -8.84
N LEU A 274 -2.78 -1.62 -8.62
CA LEU A 274 -3.76 -2.25 -7.74
C LEU A 274 -4.80 -2.96 -8.61
N LEU A 275 -4.82 -4.29 -8.57
CA LEU A 275 -5.80 -5.11 -9.26
C LEU A 275 -6.97 -5.43 -8.33
N HIS A 276 -8.19 -5.30 -8.83
CA HIS A 276 -9.42 -5.71 -8.16
C HIS A 276 -10.15 -6.74 -9.03
N ASN A 277 -10.32 -7.95 -8.51
CA ASN A 277 -11.11 -9.00 -9.16
C ASN A 277 -12.60 -8.79 -8.89
N VAL A 278 -13.27 -8.21 -9.88
CA VAL A 278 -14.71 -7.93 -9.82
C VAL A 278 -15.48 -9.24 -9.96
N CYS A 279 -16.39 -9.48 -9.02
CA CYS A 279 -17.29 -10.63 -9.07
C CYS A 279 -18.18 -10.57 -10.31
N GLU A 280 -18.49 -11.74 -10.87
CA GLU A 280 -19.39 -11.80 -12.02
C GLU A 280 -20.78 -11.34 -11.60
N SER A 281 -21.29 -10.33 -12.30
CA SER A 281 -22.65 -9.82 -12.17
C SER A 281 -23.18 -9.46 -13.56
N ASP A 282 -24.50 -9.45 -13.71
CA ASP A 282 -25.15 -8.96 -14.93
C ASP A 282 -25.06 -7.45 -15.09
N PHE A 283 -24.99 -6.72 -13.97
CA PHE A 283 -24.83 -5.28 -13.91
C PHE A 283 -23.75 -4.92 -12.89
N LEU A 284 -22.87 -4.01 -13.27
CA LEU A 284 -21.83 -3.48 -12.38
C LEU A 284 -22.32 -2.19 -11.73
N CYS A 285 -22.08 -2.03 -10.44
CA CYS A 285 -22.36 -0.79 -9.74
C CYS A 285 -21.29 0.28 -10.01
N ASP A 286 -21.58 1.53 -9.64
CA ASP A 286 -20.65 2.66 -9.84
C ASP A 286 -19.27 2.43 -9.19
N ALA A 287 -19.22 1.73 -8.06
CA ALA A 287 -17.98 1.39 -7.38
C ALA A 287 -17.13 0.40 -8.19
N GLU A 288 -17.76 -0.56 -8.88
CA GLU A 288 -17.12 -1.61 -9.69
C GLU A 288 -16.70 -1.13 -11.08
N ILE A 289 -17.25 -0.03 -11.58
CA ILE A 289 -16.81 0.58 -12.84
C ILE A 289 -15.74 1.67 -12.62
N THR A 290 -15.66 2.25 -11.42
CA THR A 290 -14.68 3.29 -11.10
C THR A 290 -13.26 2.70 -11.05
N CYS A 291 -12.42 3.01 -12.04
CA CYS A 291 -11.02 2.60 -12.08
C CYS A 291 -10.22 3.46 -13.06
N ASP A 292 -8.90 3.27 -13.10
CA ASP A 292 -8.01 3.96 -14.03
C ASP A 292 -7.83 3.20 -15.34
N VAL A 293 -8.00 1.87 -15.32
CA VAL A 293 -7.95 1.01 -16.51
C VAL A 293 -8.79 -0.25 -16.29
N VAL A 294 -9.49 -0.72 -17.32
CA VAL A 294 -10.27 -1.96 -17.28
C VAL A 294 -9.50 -3.08 -17.96
N CYS A 295 -9.49 -4.26 -17.32
CA CYS A 295 -8.96 -5.49 -17.88
C CYS A 295 -10.09 -6.49 -18.11
N LEU A 296 -10.52 -6.62 -19.36
CA LEU A 296 -11.54 -7.58 -19.79
C LEU A 296 -10.89 -8.93 -20.09
N ILE A 297 -11.21 -9.95 -19.32
CA ILE A 297 -10.55 -11.26 -19.37
C ILE A 297 -11.55 -12.31 -19.87
N TYR A 298 -11.20 -12.94 -20.99
CA TYR A 298 -11.90 -14.12 -21.49
C TYR A 298 -10.96 -15.33 -21.52
N ASP A 299 -11.55 -16.52 -21.54
CA ASP A 299 -10.83 -17.80 -21.55
C ASP A 299 -10.86 -18.37 -22.96
N ILE A 300 -9.68 -18.55 -23.56
CA ILE A 300 -9.58 -19.05 -24.93
C ILE A 300 -10.13 -20.47 -25.10
N SER A 301 -10.26 -21.24 -24.03
CA SER A 301 -10.81 -22.60 -24.05
C SER A 301 -12.34 -22.64 -23.83
N ASN A 302 -12.96 -21.51 -23.48
CA ASN A 302 -14.40 -21.40 -23.27
C ASN A 302 -15.03 -20.53 -24.38
N PRO A 303 -15.86 -21.10 -25.26
CA PRO A 303 -16.39 -20.38 -26.43
C PRO A 303 -17.34 -19.23 -26.06
N LYS A 304 -17.95 -19.24 -24.87
CA LYS A 304 -18.92 -18.22 -24.42
C LYS A 304 -18.30 -17.10 -23.60
N SER A 305 -17.01 -17.21 -23.26
CA SER A 305 -16.37 -16.29 -22.32
C SER A 305 -16.18 -14.88 -22.85
N PHE A 306 -15.94 -14.73 -24.14
CA PHE A 306 -15.76 -13.42 -24.76
C PHE A 306 -17.05 -12.60 -24.86
N GLU A 307 -18.21 -13.26 -25.01
CA GLU A 307 -19.51 -12.58 -25.08
C GLU A 307 -19.74 -11.69 -23.86
N TYR A 308 -19.39 -12.18 -22.66
CA TYR A 308 -19.49 -11.41 -21.43
C TYR A 308 -18.62 -10.15 -21.45
N CYS A 309 -17.37 -10.26 -21.90
CA CYS A 309 -16.47 -9.11 -22.02
C CYS A 309 -17.05 -8.05 -22.96
N ALA A 310 -17.55 -8.48 -24.11
CA ALA A 310 -18.17 -7.59 -25.08
C ALA A 310 -19.44 -6.93 -24.51
N ARG A 311 -20.29 -7.68 -23.80
CA ARG A 311 -21.50 -7.16 -23.17
C ARG A 311 -21.19 -6.08 -22.14
N ILE A 312 -20.30 -6.36 -21.19
CA ILE A 312 -19.92 -5.41 -20.14
C ILE A 312 -19.27 -4.16 -20.74
N PHE A 313 -18.38 -4.32 -21.72
CA PHE A 313 -17.79 -3.19 -22.44
C PHE A 313 -18.86 -2.28 -23.02
N LYS A 314 -19.85 -2.85 -23.73
CA LYS A 314 -20.92 -2.07 -24.36
C LYS A 314 -21.80 -1.35 -23.35
N GLN A 315 -22.06 -1.99 -22.20
CA GLN A 315 -22.94 -1.45 -21.16
C GLN A 315 -22.30 -0.30 -20.36
N HIS A 316 -21.00 -0.39 -20.06
CA HIS A 316 -20.36 0.50 -19.08
C HIS A 316 -19.15 1.30 -19.60
N PHE A 317 -18.46 0.82 -20.64
CA PHE A 317 -17.15 1.35 -21.01
C PHE A 317 -17.03 1.87 -22.45
N MET A 318 -18.02 1.63 -23.32
CA MET A 318 -17.98 2.05 -24.72
C MET A 318 -17.81 3.58 -24.88
N ASP A 319 -18.57 4.34 -24.11
CA ASP A 319 -18.56 5.81 -24.12
C ASP A 319 -17.75 6.40 -22.95
N SER A 320 -17.00 5.55 -22.25
CA SER A 320 -16.17 5.94 -21.12
C SER A 320 -14.80 6.45 -21.57
N ARG A 321 -14.20 7.31 -20.75
CA ARG A 321 -12.79 7.73 -20.92
C ARG A 321 -11.80 6.74 -20.32
N ILE A 322 -12.28 5.66 -19.71
CA ILE A 322 -11.44 4.65 -19.08
C ILE A 322 -10.88 3.72 -20.16
N PRO A 323 -9.54 3.60 -20.28
CA PRO A 323 -8.93 2.70 -21.24
C PRO A 323 -9.25 1.24 -20.91
N CYS A 324 -9.48 0.43 -21.95
CA CYS A 324 -9.82 -0.99 -21.82
C CYS A 324 -8.79 -1.87 -22.53
N LEU A 325 -8.33 -2.92 -21.86
CA LEU A 325 -7.46 -3.96 -22.42
C LEU A 325 -8.18 -5.31 -22.38
N VAL A 326 -8.18 -6.02 -23.50
CA VAL A 326 -8.70 -7.39 -23.59
C VAL A 326 -7.55 -8.39 -23.39
N ILE A 327 -7.74 -9.35 -22.49
CA ILE A 327 -6.81 -10.46 -22.22
C ILE A 327 -7.46 -11.78 -22.63
N ALA A 328 -6.75 -12.51 -23.49
CA ALA A 328 -7.01 -13.88 -23.87
C ALA A 328 -6.27 -14.81 -22.89
N ALA A 329 -6.91 -15.13 -21.77
CA ALA A 329 -6.32 -15.92 -20.70
C ALA A 329 -6.29 -17.41 -21.03
N LYS A 330 -5.42 -18.14 -20.31
CA LYS A 330 -5.14 -19.57 -20.50
C LYS A 330 -4.62 -19.89 -21.91
N SER A 331 -3.77 -19.01 -22.44
CA SER A 331 -3.15 -19.14 -23.76
C SER A 331 -2.29 -20.40 -23.97
N ASP A 332 -2.04 -21.17 -22.91
CA ASP A 332 -1.46 -22.51 -22.95
C ASP A 332 -2.43 -23.61 -23.39
N LEU A 333 -3.74 -23.34 -23.39
CA LEU A 333 -4.78 -24.28 -23.81
C LEU A 333 -5.11 -24.14 -25.30
N HIS A 334 -5.91 -25.07 -25.82
CA HIS A 334 -6.40 -25.00 -27.19
C HIS A 334 -7.40 -23.84 -27.37
N ASP A 335 -7.11 -22.96 -28.33
CA ASP A 335 -7.95 -21.82 -28.67
C ASP A 335 -9.21 -22.27 -29.42
N VAL A 336 -10.37 -22.07 -28.79
CA VAL A 336 -11.68 -22.38 -29.38
C VAL A 336 -12.31 -21.12 -29.95
N ARG A 337 -13.01 -21.30 -31.08
CA ARG A 337 -13.76 -20.22 -31.71
C ARG A 337 -14.81 -19.67 -30.74
N GLN A 338 -14.73 -18.37 -30.47
CA GLN A 338 -15.67 -17.69 -29.59
C GLN A 338 -17.04 -17.56 -30.26
N GLU A 339 -18.09 -17.92 -29.52
CA GLU A 339 -19.52 -17.81 -29.87
C GLU A 339 -20.00 -16.36 -29.70
N TYR A 340 -19.36 -15.45 -30.44
CA TYR A 340 -19.77 -14.06 -30.53
C TYR A 340 -19.86 -13.64 -32.00
N SER A 341 -20.67 -12.64 -32.31
CA SER A 341 -20.92 -12.19 -33.69
C SER A 341 -19.67 -11.71 -34.43
N THR A 342 -18.60 -11.34 -33.70
CA THR A 342 -17.31 -10.89 -34.24
C THR A 342 -16.16 -11.54 -33.47
N SER A 343 -14.99 -11.66 -34.10
CA SER A 343 -13.80 -12.17 -33.40
C SER A 343 -13.33 -11.18 -32.31
N PRO A 344 -12.65 -11.64 -31.25
CA PRO A 344 -12.07 -10.75 -30.24
C PRO A 344 -11.14 -9.68 -30.83
N ALA A 345 -10.36 -10.02 -31.87
CA ALA A 345 -9.48 -9.10 -32.56
C ALA A 345 -10.24 -8.02 -33.34
N ASP A 346 -11.28 -8.42 -34.09
CA ASP A 346 -12.12 -7.48 -34.84
C ASP A 346 -12.93 -6.57 -33.91
N PHE A 347 -13.39 -7.10 -32.79
CA PHE A 347 -14.06 -6.31 -31.74
C PHE A 347 -13.13 -5.23 -31.21
N CYS A 348 -11.88 -5.57 -30.84
CA CYS A 348 -10.90 -4.60 -30.37
C CYS A 348 -10.61 -3.53 -31.43
N LYS A 349 -10.40 -3.95 -32.69
CA LYS A 349 -10.17 -3.04 -33.82
C LYS A 349 -11.34 -2.08 -34.04
N LYS A 350 -12.58 -2.59 -34.03
CA LYS A 350 -13.81 -1.81 -34.19
C LYS A 350 -13.95 -0.73 -33.11
N HIS A 351 -13.61 -1.07 -31.87
CA HIS A 351 -13.73 -0.19 -30.71
C HIS A 351 -12.44 0.55 -30.35
N LYS A 352 -11.44 0.57 -31.26
CA LYS A 352 -10.15 1.26 -31.09
C LYS A 352 -9.38 0.86 -29.81
N MET A 353 -9.58 -0.36 -29.34
CA MET A 353 -8.81 -0.95 -28.25
C MET A 353 -7.53 -1.61 -28.78
N PRO A 354 -6.49 -1.77 -27.93
CA PRO A 354 -5.36 -2.64 -28.27
C PRO A 354 -5.82 -4.07 -28.60
N PRO A 355 -5.09 -4.82 -29.44
CA PRO A 355 -5.45 -6.19 -29.76
C PRO A 355 -5.48 -7.06 -28.49
N PRO A 356 -6.25 -8.18 -28.48
CA PRO A 356 -6.27 -9.11 -27.36
C PRO A 356 -4.85 -9.56 -27.00
N GLN A 357 -4.51 -9.53 -25.71
CA GLN A 357 -3.21 -9.97 -25.21
C GLN A 357 -3.31 -11.42 -24.72
N ALA A 358 -2.57 -12.33 -25.36
CA ALA A 358 -2.45 -13.70 -24.89
C ALA A 358 -1.73 -13.73 -23.54
N PHE A 359 -2.27 -14.49 -22.59
CA PHE A 359 -1.70 -14.59 -21.25
C PHE A 359 -1.88 -15.99 -20.66
N THR A 360 -0.87 -16.47 -19.95
CA THR A 360 -0.95 -17.72 -19.19
C THR A 360 -0.19 -17.59 -17.87
N CYS A 361 -0.70 -18.29 -16.85
CA CYS A 361 -0.01 -18.48 -15.58
C CYS A 361 0.68 -19.86 -15.52
N ASN A 362 0.48 -20.72 -16.52
CA ASN A 362 1.03 -22.07 -16.57
C ASN A 362 2.47 -22.04 -17.11
N THR A 363 3.35 -21.40 -16.35
CA THR A 363 4.77 -21.21 -16.64
C THR A 363 5.62 -21.95 -15.61
N MET A 364 6.84 -22.35 -15.98
CA MET A 364 7.77 -22.95 -15.03
C MET A 364 8.17 -21.93 -13.94
N ASP A 365 8.54 -20.73 -14.37
CA ASP A 365 8.91 -19.61 -13.50
C ASP A 365 7.76 -18.63 -13.30
N ALA A 366 8.06 -17.44 -12.74
CA ALA A 366 7.10 -16.35 -12.59
C ALA A 366 6.46 -15.97 -13.95
N PRO A 367 5.14 -15.75 -14.02
CA PRO A 367 4.49 -15.32 -15.25
C PRO A 367 5.00 -13.98 -15.77
N SER A 368 4.88 -13.74 -17.08
CA SER A 368 5.27 -12.46 -17.70
C SER A 368 4.52 -11.29 -17.06
N LYS A 369 5.23 -10.17 -16.87
CA LYS A 369 4.67 -8.92 -16.35
C LYS A 369 4.19 -7.95 -17.44
N ASP A 370 4.27 -8.32 -18.72
CA ASP A 370 4.00 -7.41 -19.85
C ASP A 370 2.60 -6.82 -19.82
N ILE A 371 1.59 -7.64 -19.47
CA ILE A 371 0.20 -7.16 -19.36
C ILE A 371 0.06 -6.11 -18.26
N PHE A 372 0.80 -6.22 -17.15
CA PHE A 372 0.75 -5.28 -16.04
C PHE A 372 1.43 -3.97 -16.42
N VAL A 373 2.59 -4.03 -17.09
CA VAL A 373 3.24 -2.83 -17.66
C VAL A 373 2.30 -2.11 -18.62
N LYS A 374 1.60 -2.85 -19.49
CA LYS A 374 0.64 -2.28 -20.44
C LYS A 374 -0.57 -1.65 -19.75
N LEU A 375 -1.15 -2.31 -18.75
CA LEU A 375 -2.27 -1.78 -17.95
C LEU A 375 -1.86 -0.49 -17.24
N THR A 376 -0.71 -0.48 -16.55
CA THR A 376 -0.20 0.72 -15.87
C THR A 376 0.10 1.84 -16.87
N THR A 377 0.67 1.52 -18.03
CA THR A 377 0.92 2.51 -19.10
C THR A 377 -0.37 3.14 -19.58
N MET A 378 -1.42 2.34 -19.80
CA MET A 378 -2.73 2.83 -20.23
C MET A 378 -3.40 3.69 -19.15
N ALA A 379 -3.26 3.33 -17.87
CA ALA A 379 -3.76 4.12 -16.75
C ALA A 379 -3.06 5.49 -16.62
N MET A 380 -1.73 5.52 -16.83
CA MET A 380 -0.94 6.77 -16.81
C MET A 380 -1.24 7.66 -18.02
N TYR A 381 -1.46 7.05 -19.19
CA TYR A 381 -1.55 7.74 -20.48
C TYR A 381 -2.83 7.34 -21.26
N PRO A 382 -4.03 7.62 -20.73
CA PRO A 382 -5.29 7.13 -21.32
C PRO A 382 -5.62 7.72 -22.70
N HIS A 383 -4.93 8.79 -23.09
CA HIS A 383 -5.12 9.51 -24.34
C HIS A 383 -4.14 9.10 -25.45
N VAL A 384 -3.15 8.27 -25.14
CA VAL A 384 -2.08 7.90 -26.09
C VAL A 384 -2.45 6.58 -26.73
N THR A 385 -2.53 6.54 -28.07
CA THR A 385 -2.75 5.27 -28.76
C THR A 385 -1.46 4.45 -28.81
N GLN A 386 -1.59 3.14 -29.02
CA GLN A 386 -0.41 2.26 -29.14
C GLN A 386 0.51 2.64 -30.34
N ALA A 387 -0.02 3.36 -31.34
CA ALA A 387 0.75 3.91 -32.44
C ALA A 387 1.54 5.16 -32.01
N ASP A 388 0.97 6.01 -31.16
CA ASP A 388 1.61 7.22 -30.65
C ASP A 388 2.78 6.90 -29.69
N LEU A 389 2.68 5.82 -28.92
CA LEU A 389 3.76 5.33 -28.04
C LEU A 389 5.01 4.88 -28.82
N LYS A 390 4.87 4.47 -30.08
CA LYS A 390 6.02 4.12 -30.95
C LYS A 390 6.68 5.34 -31.60
N SER A 391 6.09 6.53 -31.47
CA SER A 391 6.59 7.76 -32.07
C SER A 391 7.68 8.41 -31.21
N SER A 392 8.85 8.72 -31.79
CA SER A 392 9.99 9.42 -31.15
C SER A 392 9.60 10.76 -30.49
N THR A 393 8.55 11.43 -30.99
CA THR A 393 8.08 12.72 -30.47
C THR A 393 7.33 12.63 -29.15
N PHE A 394 6.67 11.50 -28.85
CA PHE A 394 6.07 11.27 -27.53
C PHE A 394 7.15 11.15 -26.45
N TRP A 395 8.23 10.41 -26.75
CA TRP A 395 9.34 10.17 -25.83
C TRP A 395 10.10 11.43 -25.44
N LEU A 396 10.31 12.35 -26.40
CA LEU A 396 10.89 13.66 -26.10
C LEU A 396 10.02 14.42 -25.08
N ARG A 397 8.69 14.45 -25.25
CA ARG A 397 7.78 15.17 -24.35
C ARG A 397 7.69 14.54 -22.95
N ALA A 398 7.65 13.21 -22.86
CA ALA A 398 7.62 12.49 -21.59
C ALA A 398 8.93 12.68 -20.79
N SER A 399 10.07 12.64 -21.47
CA SER A 399 11.39 12.84 -20.85
C SER A 399 11.58 14.27 -20.36
N PHE A 400 11.21 15.28 -21.16
CA PHE A 400 11.30 16.70 -20.78
C PHE A 400 10.49 17.01 -19.52
N GLY A 401 9.30 16.40 -19.36
CA GLY A 401 8.52 16.54 -18.13
C GLY A 401 9.30 16.07 -16.91
N ALA A 402 9.86 14.86 -16.94
CA ALA A 402 10.64 14.29 -15.84
C ALA A 402 11.93 15.09 -15.53
N THR A 403 12.64 15.59 -16.55
CA THR A 403 13.89 16.34 -16.34
C THR A 403 13.63 17.71 -15.70
N VAL A 404 12.57 18.41 -16.12
CA VAL A 404 12.22 19.72 -15.54
C VAL A 404 11.86 19.59 -14.06
N PHE A 405 11.16 18.51 -13.66
CA PHE A 405 10.85 18.27 -12.25
C PHE A 405 12.07 17.89 -11.41
N ALA A 406 12.99 17.08 -11.95
CA ALA A 406 14.25 16.77 -11.26
C ALA A 406 15.09 18.04 -11.01
N VAL A 407 15.16 18.93 -12.00
CA VAL A 407 15.89 20.20 -11.89
C VAL A 407 15.21 21.17 -10.91
N LEU A 408 13.87 21.28 -10.95
CA LEU A 408 13.13 22.13 -10.00
C LEU A 408 13.18 21.60 -8.57
N GLY A 409 13.04 20.28 -8.38
CA GLY A 409 13.18 19.64 -7.08
C GLY A 409 14.59 19.79 -6.50
N PHE A 410 15.62 19.62 -7.33
CA PHE A 410 17.00 19.85 -6.92
C PHE A 410 17.28 21.33 -6.61
N ALA A 411 16.76 22.27 -7.40
CA ALA A 411 16.90 23.70 -7.14
C ALA A 411 16.21 24.13 -5.85
N MET A 412 15.02 23.59 -5.57
CA MET A 412 14.26 23.86 -4.35
C MET A 412 14.94 23.24 -3.12
N TYR A 413 15.45 22.01 -3.23
CA TYR A 413 16.28 21.37 -2.20
C TYR A 413 17.53 22.21 -1.88
N ARG A 414 18.22 22.71 -2.91
CA ARG A 414 19.42 23.55 -2.74
C ARG A 414 19.11 24.93 -2.15
N ALA A 415 17.92 25.48 -2.44
CA ALA A 415 17.46 26.74 -1.86
C ALA A 415 17.11 26.59 -0.37
N LEU A 416 16.46 25.47 0.01
CA LEU A 416 16.13 25.15 1.40
C LEU A 416 17.37 24.87 2.26
N LEU A 417 18.39 24.23 1.68
CA LEU A 417 19.69 24.03 2.35
C LEU A 417 20.51 25.30 2.55
N LYS A 418 20.20 26.38 1.81
CA LYS A 418 20.90 27.67 1.93
C LYS A 418 20.27 28.62 2.96
N GLN A 419 19.11 28.25 3.51
CA GLN A 419 18.39 29.01 4.55
C GLN A 419 18.44 28.36 5.94
N ARG A 420 19.16 27.25 6.09
CA ARG A 420 19.68 26.76 7.37
C ARG A 420 21.17 27.07 7.46
#